data_AF-A0A1H8NUM4-F1
#
_entry.id   AF-A0A1H8NUM4-F1
#
_cell.length_a   1.000
_cell.length_b   1.000
_cell.length_c   1.000
_cell.angle_alpha   90.00
_cell.angle_beta   90.00
_cell.angle_gamma   90.00
#
_symmetry.space_group_name_H-M   'P 1'
#
loop_
_entity.id
_entity.type
_entity.pdbx_description
1 polymer ?
#
loop_
_entity_poly.entity_id
_entity_poly.type
_entity_poly.pdbx_seq_one_letter_code
_entity_poly.pdbx_strand_id
1 'polypeptide(L)'
;MFGEDRPYEEVDYKYSEKYKRELWNTSFGLQKTDGLKPSEYLISLSEEEVKGNKTYEEIGEELDKYYSSSDVDKETEEADKVSVRIAEGLSQPRPFQLNTRRLKQILMLD
;
A
#
# COMPACT_ATOMS: atom_id res chain seq x y z
N MET A 1 0.41 37.45 16.07
CA MET A 1 1.63 36.64 16.16
C MET A 1 1.42 35.42 15.30
N PHE A 2 2.11 35.33 14.17
CA PHE A 2 2.16 34.09 13.39
C PHE A 2 2.99 33.08 14.19
N GLY A 3 2.47 31.86 14.31
CA GLY A 3 2.95 30.84 15.24
C GLY A 3 4.44 30.53 15.05
N GLU A 4 5.10 30.18 16.15
CA GLU A 4 6.49 29.75 16.18
C GLU A 4 6.72 28.64 15.15
N ASP A 5 7.74 28.80 14.30
CA ASP A 5 8.23 27.76 13.39
C ASP A 5 8.74 26.59 14.23
N ARG A 6 7.86 25.60 14.48
CA ARG A 6 8.27 24.34 15.09
C ARG A 6 8.96 23.49 14.01
N PRO A 7 10.14 22.92 14.28
CA PRO A 7 10.79 22.03 13.35
C PRO A 7 9.89 20.82 13.06
N TYR A 8 9.89 20.36 11.81
CA TYR A 8 9.14 19.16 11.43
C TYR A 8 9.74 17.95 12.17
N GLU A 9 8.94 17.33 13.02
CA GLU A 9 9.28 16.07 13.65
C GLU A 9 8.86 14.93 12.71
N GLU A 10 9.84 14.17 12.24
CA GLU A 10 9.57 12.97 11.46
C GLU A 10 8.95 11.91 12.39
N VAL A 11 7.64 11.69 12.23
CA VAL A 11 6.92 10.69 13.01
C VAL A 11 7.16 9.33 12.36
N ASP A 12 7.83 8.44 13.09
CA ASP A 12 7.94 7.03 12.70
C ASP A 12 6.59 6.34 12.93
N TYR A 13 5.81 6.20 11.85
CA TYR A 13 4.51 5.54 11.87
C TYR A 13 4.69 4.02 11.96
N LYS A 14 4.98 3.51 13.15
CA LYS A 14 4.89 2.08 13.42
C LYS A 14 3.42 1.66 13.51
N TYR A 15 2.86 1.24 12.38
CA TYR A 15 1.49 0.78 12.31
C TYR A 15 1.28 -0.52 13.11
N SER A 16 0.12 -0.61 13.76
CA SER A 16 -0.31 -1.86 14.39
C SER A 16 -0.54 -2.96 13.35
N GLU A 17 -0.36 -4.23 13.74
CA GLU A 17 -0.69 -5.38 12.88
C GLU A 17 -2.12 -5.32 12.37
N LYS A 18 -3.06 -4.86 13.21
CA LYS A 18 -4.46 -4.66 12.82
C LYS A 18 -4.58 -3.68 11.65
N TYR A 19 -3.90 -2.54 11.72
CA TYR A 19 -3.94 -1.54 10.65
C TYR A 19 -3.31 -2.08 9.36
N LYS A 20 -2.15 -2.75 9.44
CA LYS A 20 -1.55 -3.40 8.27
C LYS A 20 -2.50 -4.40 7.61
N ARG A 21 -3.19 -5.22 8.40
CA ARG A 21 -4.19 -6.17 7.92
C ARG A 21 -5.37 -5.48 7.24
N GLU A 22 -5.80 -4.33 7.73
CA GLU A 22 -6.83 -3.51 7.07
C GLU A 22 -6.35 -2.98 5.70
N LEU A 23 -5.08 -2.60 5.57
CA LEU A 23 -4.51 -2.19 4.28
C LEU A 23 -4.51 -3.32 3.26
N TRP A 24 -4.09 -4.53 3.66
CA TRP A 24 -4.13 -5.73 2.82
C TRP A 24 -5.56 -6.14 2.45
N ASN A 25 -6.47 -6.15 3.42
CA ASN A 25 -7.89 -6.42 3.13
C ASN A 25 -8.47 -5.40 2.14
N THR A 26 -8.04 -4.14 2.21
CA THR A 26 -8.44 -3.10 1.26
C THR A 26 -7.86 -3.38 -0.13
N SER A 27 -6.58 -3.76 -0.24
CA SER A 27 -5.97 -4.05 -1.54
C SER A 27 -6.62 -5.27 -2.22
N PHE A 28 -6.91 -6.33 -1.46
CA PHE A 28 -7.64 -7.51 -1.95
C PHE A 28 -9.08 -7.18 -2.33
N GLY A 29 -9.75 -6.35 -1.53
CA GLY A 29 -11.12 -5.88 -1.82
C GLY A 29 -11.21 -5.10 -3.13
N LEU A 30 -10.18 -4.31 -3.46
CA LEU A 30 -10.10 -3.60 -4.73
C LEU A 30 -9.99 -4.58 -5.91
N GLN A 31 -9.15 -5.62 -5.82
CA GLN A 31 -9.06 -6.63 -6.89
C GLN A 31 -10.38 -7.36 -7.12
N LYS A 32 -11.08 -7.70 -6.03
CA LYS A 32 -12.39 -8.36 -6.09
C LYS A 32 -13.44 -7.52 -6.83
N THR A 33 -13.34 -6.20 -6.76
CA THR A 33 -14.26 -5.29 -7.49
C THR A 33 -14.10 -5.44 -9.00
N ASP A 34 -12.89 -5.78 -9.45
CA ASP A 34 -12.57 -6.05 -10.86
C ASP A 34 -12.82 -7.52 -11.26
N GLY A 35 -13.37 -8.34 -10.36
CA GLY A 35 -13.59 -9.77 -10.59
C GLY A 35 -12.33 -10.63 -10.44
N LEU A 36 -11.21 -10.02 -10.06
CA LEU A 36 -9.93 -10.70 -9.86
C LEU A 36 -9.82 -11.25 -8.44
N LYS A 37 -9.03 -12.32 -8.28
CA LYS A 37 -8.81 -12.95 -6.99
C LYS A 37 -7.31 -13.13 -6.74
N PRO A 38 -6.76 -12.54 -5.65
CA PRO A 38 -5.41 -12.83 -5.21
C PRO A 38 -5.20 -14.31 -4.87
N SER A 39 -3.98 -14.80 -5.05
CA SER A 39 -3.60 -16.17 -4.73
C SER A 39 -3.55 -16.41 -3.21
N GLU A 40 -3.68 -17.68 -2.81
CA GLU A 40 -3.43 -18.09 -1.42
C GLU A 40 -1.97 -17.85 -1.01
N TYR A 41 -1.04 -17.88 -1.98
CA TYR A 41 0.35 -17.56 -1.74
C TYR A 41 0.51 -16.09 -1.31
N LEU A 42 -0.08 -15.13 -2.03
CA LEU A 42 -0.03 -13.73 -1.61
C LEU A 42 -0.73 -13.50 -0.26
N ILE A 43 -1.84 -14.19 0.02
CA ILE A 43 -2.49 -14.13 1.34
C ILE A 43 -1.48 -14.53 2.43
N SER A 44 -0.72 -15.61 2.24
CA SER A 44 0.31 -16.01 3.20
C SER A 44 1.43 -14.98 3.35
N LEU A 45 1.89 -14.38 2.26
CA LEU A 45 2.94 -13.34 2.28
C LEU A 45 2.47 -12.07 2.97
N SER A 46 1.21 -11.67 2.78
CA SER A 46 0.63 -10.52 3.46
C SER A 46 0.63 -10.67 4.97
N GLU A 47 0.40 -11.88 5.50
CA GLU A 47 0.47 -12.15 6.94
C GLU A 47 1.89 -12.01 7.49
N GLU A 48 2.92 -12.32 6.68
CA GLU A 48 4.31 -12.11 7.05
C GLU A 48 4.68 -10.62 7.06
N GLU A 49 4.15 -9.80 6.14
CA GLU A 49 4.30 -8.33 6.21
C GLU A 49 3.58 -7.74 7.42
N VAL A 50 2.37 -8.23 7.72
CA VAL A 50 1.58 -7.79 8.88
C VAL A 50 2.37 -8.01 10.18
N LYS A 51 3.06 -9.15 10.32
CA LYS A 51 3.94 -9.46 11.46
C LYS A 51 5.29 -8.73 11.43
N GLY A 52 5.64 -8.10 10.31
CA GLY A 52 6.93 -7.44 10.09
C GLY A 52 8.09 -8.39 9.75
N ASN A 53 7.77 -9.62 9.32
CA ASN A 53 8.77 -10.62 8.89
C ASN A 53 9.23 -10.40 7.45
N LYS A 54 8.44 -9.68 6.64
CA LYS A 54 8.74 -9.35 5.24
C LYS A 54 8.38 -7.91 4.92
N THR A 55 9.12 -7.32 3.98
CA THR A 55 8.79 -6.02 3.37
C THR A 55 7.96 -6.20 2.10
N TYR A 56 7.31 -5.13 1.63
CA TYR A 56 6.60 -5.14 0.35
C TYR A 56 7.53 -5.46 -0.84
N GLU A 57 8.77 -4.96 -0.79
CA GLU A 57 9.79 -5.23 -1.81
C GLU A 57 10.16 -6.71 -1.87
N GLU A 58 10.43 -7.33 -0.71
CA GLU A 58 10.74 -8.76 -0.63
C GLU A 58 9.58 -9.63 -1.14
N ILE A 59 8.33 -9.25 -0.83
CA ILE A 59 7.14 -9.91 -1.35
C ILE A 59 7.06 -9.77 -2.88
N GLY A 60 7.32 -8.57 -3.41
CA GLY A 60 7.36 -8.33 -4.85
C GLY A 60 8.36 -9.23 -5.58
N GLU A 61 9.58 -9.34 -5.04
CA GLU A 61 10.59 -10.25 -5.58
C GLU A 61 10.19 -11.73 -5.52
N GLU A 62 9.52 -12.14 -4.43
CA GLU A 62 9.01 -13.51 -4.31
C GLU A 62 7.92 -13.81 -5.34
N LEU A 63 7.01 -12.88 -5.58
CA LEU A 63 6.01 -13.02 -6.64
C LEU A 63 6.67 -13.08 -8.03
N ASP A 64 7.65 -12.23 -8.31
CA ASP A 64 8.38 -12.27 -9.59
C ASP A 64 9.07 -13.63 -9.81
N LYS A 65 9.66 -14.21 -8.76
CA LYS A 65 10.23 -15.57 -8.81
C LYS A 65 9.14 -16.62 -8.99
N TYR A 66 8.05 -16.54 -8.25
CA TYR A 66 6.94 -17.48 -8.27
C TYR A 66 6.26 -17.58 -9.65
N TYR A 67 6.07 -16.46 -10.32
CA TYR A 67 5.44 -16.38 -11.63
C TYR A 67 6.42 -16.52 -12.82
N SER A 68 7.75 -16.59 -12.58
CA SER A 68 8.77 -16.59 -13.64
C SER A 68 8.81 -17.84 -14.54
N SER A 69 8.26 -18.97 -14.10
CA SER A 69 8.52 -20.28 -14.73
C SER A 69 7.29 -21.17 -14.90
N SER A 70 6.11 -20.65 -14.58
CA SER A 70 4.85 -21.40 -14.57
C SER A 70 3.99 -21.04 -15.79
N ASP A 71 3.17 -21.99 -16.25
CA ASP A 71 1.98 -21.69 -17.07
C ASP A 71 0.93 -21.11 -16.11
N VAL A 72 1.13 -19.84 -15.74
CA VAL A 72 0.38 -19.20 -14.65
C VAL A 72 -0.81 -18.45 -15.18
N ASP A 73 -1.87 -18.49 -14.39
CA ASP A 73 -3.02 -17.64 -14.57
C ASP A 73 -2.61 -16.17 -14.43
N LYS A 74 -2.59 -15.47 -15.56
CA LYS A 74 -2.19 -14.06 -15.64
C LYS A 74 -3.14 -13.14 -14.88
N GLU A 75 -4.40 -13.52 -14.71
CA GLU A 75 -5.35 -12.75 -13.92
C GLU A 75 -4.98 -12.80 -12.43
N THR A 76 -4.62 -13.98 -11.93
CA THR A 76 -4.13 -14.14 -10.55
C THR A 76 -2.77 -13.46 -10.34
N GLU A 77 -1.84 -13.56 -11.30
CA GLU A 77 -0.54 -12.85 -11.24
C GLU A 77 -0.73 -11.33 -11.13
N GLU A 78 -1.57 -10.75 -11.99
CA GLU A 78 -1.84 -9.32 -11.97
C GLU A 78 -2.52 -8.91 -10.66
N ALA A 79 -3.52 -9.68 -10.21
CA ALA A 79 -4.21 -9.44 -8.93
C ALA A 79 -3.22 -9.40 -7.77
N ASP A 80 -2.24 -10.31 -7.76
CA ASP A 80 -1.23 -10.36 -6.72
C ASP A 80 -0.32 -9.15 -6.74
N LYS A 81 0.30 -8.87 -7.91
CA LYS A 81 1.24 -7.76 -8.07
C LYS A 81 0.60 -6.40 -7.80
N VAL A 82 -0.64 -6.21 -8.26
CA VAL A 82 -1.39 -4.97 -8.02
C VAL A 82 -1.78 -4.84 -6.54
N SER A 83 -2.17 -5.93 -5.89
CA SER A 83 -2.48 -5.92 -4.44
C SER A 83 -1.30 -5.45 -3.59
N VAL A 84 -0.08 -5.93 -3.90
CA VAL A 84 1.15 -5.49 -3.21
C VAL A 84 1.36 -3.98 -3.37
N ARG A 85 1.29 -3.47 -4.61
CA ARG A 85 1.48 -2.03 -4.90
C ARG A 85 0.46 -1.14 -4.20
N ILE A 86 -0.80 -1.59 -4.13
CA ILE A 86 -1.86 -0.86 -3.44
C ILE A 86 -1.60 -0.87 -1.93
N ALA A 87 -1.31 -2.03 -1.33
CA ALA A 87 -1.04 -2.12 0.10
C ALA A 87 0.18 -1.26 0.49
N GLU A 88 1.26 -1.32 -0.29
CA GLU A 88 2.44 -0.47 -0.14
C GLU A 88 2.05 1.02 -0.21
N GLY A 89 1.37 1.43 -1.27
CA GLY A 89 0.95 2.82 -1.47
C GLY A 89 -0.02 3.34 -0.39
N LEU A 90 -0.83 2.48 0.21
CA LEU A 90 -1.70 2.83 1.34
C LEU A 90 -0.93 2.95 2.67
N SER A 91 0.17 2.20 2.82
CA SER A 91 1.00 2.24 4.03
C SER A 91 1.89 3.49 4.09
N GLN A 92 2.23 4.07 2.94
CA GLN A 92 3.05 5.27 2.88
C GLN A 92 2.37 6.44 3.61
N PRO A 93 3.10 7.13 4.53
CA PRO A 93 2.61 8.35 5.15
C PRO A 93 2.25 9.38 4.07
N ARG A 94 1.03 9.91 4.11
CA ARG A 94 0.62 11.04 3.27
C ARG A 94 0.46 12.28 4.14
N PRO A 95 1.57 12.96 4.49
CA PRO A 95 1.45 14.23 5.21
C PRO A 95 0.66 15.20 4.33
N PHE A 96 -0.33 15.85 4.94
CA PHE A 96 -1.09 16.89 4.28
C PHE A 96 -0.13 18.04 3.91
N GLN A 97 0.09 18.24 2.61
CA GLN A 97 0.91 19.35 2.12
C GLN A 97 0.03 20.56 1.80
N LEU A 98 0.09 21.58 2.67
CA LEU A 98 -0.44 22.92 2.37
C LEU A 98 0.54 23.64 1.46
N ASN A 99 0.23 23.73 0.17
CA ASN A 99 0.89 24.67 -0.73
C ASN A 99 -0.15 25.53 -1.45
N THR A 100 0.29 26.71 -1.91
CA THR A 100 -0.59 27.70 -2.53
C THR A 100 -1.40 27.13 -3.69
N ARG A 101 -0.86 26.16 -4.43
CA ARG A 101 -1.55 25.48 -5.55
C ARG A 101 -2.70 24.59 -5.06
N ARG A 102 -2.48 23.77 -4.03
CA ARG A 102 -3.52 22.95 -3.37
C ARG A 102 -4.58 23.82 -2.71
N LEU A 103 -4.18 24.92 -2.07
CA LEU A 103 -5.09 25.87 -1.42
C LEU A 103 -6.03 26.54 -2.42
N LYS A 104 -5.52 27.00 -3.57
CA LYS A 104 -6.35 27.58 -4.64
C LYS A 104 -7.38 26.58 -5.19
N GLN A 105 -7.00 25.31 -5.36
CA GLN A 105 -7.91 24.24 -5.80
C GLN A 105 -9.00 23.92 -4.78
N ILE A 106 -8.68 23.93 -3.48
CA ILE A 106 -9.64 23.61 -2.42
C ILE A 106 -10.57 24.80 -2.14
N LEU A 107 -10.07 26.02 -2.23
CA LEU A 107 -10.83 27.24 -1.91
C LEU A 107 -11.60 27.80 -3.12
N MET A 108 -11.50 27.20 -4.31
CA MET A 108 -12.07 27.71 -5.56
C MET A 108 -11.80 29.22 -5.75
N LEU A 109 -10.57 29.62 -5.43
CA LEU A 109 -10.10 30.99 -5.62
C LEU A 109 -9.35 31.04 -6.94
N ASP A 110 -10.01 31.56 -7.97
CA ASP A 110 -9.39 31.88 -9.26
C ASP A 110 -8.35 33.01 -9.11
#